data_AF-A0A9X9F0X1-F1
#
_entry.id   AF-A0A9X9F0X1-F1
#
_cell.length_a   1.000
_cell.length_b   1.000
_cell.length_c   1.000
_cell.angle_alpha   90.00
_cell.angle_beta   90.00
_cell.angle_gamma   90.00
#
_symmetry.space_group_name_H-M   'P 1'
#
loop_
_entity.id
_entity.type
_entity.pdbx_description
1 polymer ?
#
loop_
_entity_poly.entity_id
_entity_poly.type
_entity_poly.pdbx_seq_one_letter_code
_entity_poly.pdbx_strand_id
1 'polypeptide(L)'
;LATPVFRSGEDVKVIHAENQFTEIVKTVKHLQNADVKTIAVIGRTEDECRDIYVKLTNAGLTVNVIEANQSKYEGGISVVPVYLAKGLEFDAVLLIDVDEEHYKNTKHD
;
A
#
# COMPACT_ATOMS: atom_id res chain seq x y z
N LEU A 1 6.65 -14.91 -27.65
CA LEU A 1 5.79 -13.80 -27.18
C LEU A 1 5.11 -14.26 -25.91
N ALA A 2 5.15 -13.49 -24.82
CA ALA A 2 4.42 -13.83 -23.60
C ALA A 2 2.93 -13.61 -23.85
N THR A 3 2.11 -14.63 -23.62
CA THR A 3 0.65 -14.55 -23.75
C THR A 3 0.09 -14.07 -22.41
N PRO A 4 -0.64 -12.94 -22.35
CA PRO A 4 -1.27 -12.49 -21.12
C PRO A 4 -2.25 -13.56 -20.63
N VAL A 5 -2.13 -13.95 -19.36
CA VAL A 5 -3.07 -14.88 -18.73
C VAL A 5 -4.06 -14.03 -17.94
N PHE A 6 -5.34 -14.10 -18.30
CA PHE A 6 -6.39 -13.42 -17.54
C PHE A 6 -6.46 -14.04 -16.14
N ARG A 7 -6.30 -13.19 -15.13
CA ARG A 7 -6.54 -13.55 -13.74
C ARG A 7 -7.91 -12.98 -13.37
N SER A 8 -8.84 -13.82 -12.93
CA SER A 8 -10.10 -13.38 -12.33
C SER A 8 -9.77 -12.81 -10.94
N GLY A 9 -9.62 -11.50 -10.85
CA GLY A 9 -9.45 -10.76 -9.60
C GLY A 9 -10.60 -9.79 -9.38
N GLU A 10 -10.67 -9.19 -8.19
CA GLU A 10 -11.57 -8.06 -7.97
C GLU A 10 -11.13 -6.84 -8.79
N ASP A 11 -12.11 -6.04 -9.23
CA ASP A 11 -11.83 -4.77 -9.87
C ASP A 11 -11.13 -3.81 -8.90
N VAL A 12 -10.27 -2.95 -9.46
CA VAL A 12 -9.63 -1.87 -8.71
C VAL A 12 -10.70 -0.90 -8.21
N LYS A 13 -10.63 -0.55 -6.91
CA LYS A 13 -11.57 0.37 -6.26
C LYS A 13 -10.87 1.68 -5.94
N VAL A 14 -11.52 2.79 -6.28
CA VAL A 14 -11.11 4.14 -5.85
C VAL A 14 -12.03 4.57 -4.72
N ILE A 15 -11.45 4.95 -3.58
CA ILE A 15 -12.21 5.32 -2.38
C ILE A 15 -11.89 6.77 -2.03
N HIS A 16 -12.88 7.65 -2.13
CA HIS A 16 -12.81 8.99 -1.58
C HIS A 16 -13.16 8.94 -0.10
N ALA A 17 -12.28 9.44 0.76
CA ALA A 17 -12.45 9.40 2.21
C ALA A 17 -12.28 10.79 2.82
N GLU A 18 -13.21 11.19 3.70
CA GLU A 18 -13.06 12.41 4.51
C GLU A 18 -11.88 12.30 5.48
N ASN A 19 -11.68 11.11 6.05
CA ASN A 19 -10.52 10.76 6.84
C ASN A 19 -9.83 9.53 6.24
N GLN A 20 -8.79 9.79 5.45
CA GLN A 20 -8.05 8.75 4.76
C GLN A 20 -7.48 7.69 5.72
N PHE A 21 -6.93 8.11 6.86
CA PHE A 21 -6.34 7.18 7.82
C PHE A 21 -7.37 6.19 8.40
N THR A 22 -8.57 6.66 8.71
CA THR A 22 -9.66 5.79 9.16
C THR A 22 -10.02 4.74 8.10
N GLU A 23 -10.07 5.12 6.82
CA GLU A 23 -10.40 4.19 5.74
C GLU A 23 -9.27 3.20 5.46
N ILE A 24 -8.00 3.63 5.58
CA ILE A 24 -6.83 2.73 5.52
C ILE A 24 -6.95 1.65 6.60
N VAL A 25 -7.17 2.03 7.86
CA VAL A 25 -7.28 1.08 8.98
C VAL A 25 -8.44 0.10 8.76
N LYS A 26 -9.60 0.60 8.32
CA LYS A 26 -10.77 -0.23 8.02
C LYS A 26 -10.48 -1.24 6.90
N THR A 27 -9.85 -0.78 5.82
CA THR A 27 -9.52 -1.63 4.66
C THR A 27 -8.46 -2.66 5.00
N VAL A 28 -7.39 -2.27 5.70
CA VAL A 28 -6.34 -3.20 6.16
C VAL A 28 -6.93 -4.28 7.06
N LYS A 29 -7.77 -3.92 8.03
CA LYS A 29 -8.44 -4.92 8.91
C LYS A 29 -9.37 -5.84 8.13
N HIS A 30 -10.11 -5.30 7.15
CA HIS A 30 -10.96 -6.12 6.28
C HIS A 30 -10.14 -7.15 5.50
N LEU A 31 -9.02 -6.75 4.91
CA LEU A 31 -8.13 -7.63 4.17
C LEU A 31 -7.45 -8.68 5.07
N GLN A 32 -7.03 -8.29 6.28
CA GLN A 32 -6.50 -9.24 7.27
C GLN A 32 -7.53 -10.31 7.65
N ASN A 33 -8.80 -9.91 7.84
CA ASN A 33 -9.90 -10.83 8.14
C ASN A 33 -10.27 -11.73 6.95
N ALA A 34 -9.84 -11.38 5.74
CA ALA A 34 -10.00 -12.16 4.52
C ALA A 34 -8.76 -13.04 4.21
N ASP A 35 -7.86 -13.22 5.20
CA ASP A 35 -6.64 -14.04 5.09
C ASP A 35 -5.66 -13.59 3.98
N VAL A 36 -5.69 -12.31 3.60
CA VAL A 36 -4.70 -11.72 2.69
C VAL A 36 -3.33 -11.69 3.38
N LYS A 37 -2.32 -12.31 2.77
CA LYS A 37 -1.04 -12.57 3.46
C LYS A 37 -0.09 -11.39 3.41
N THR A 38 -0.10 -10.66 2.31
CA THR A 38 0.82 -9.53 2.06
C THR A 38 0.03 -8.31 1.62
N ILE A 39 -0.02 -7.29 2.48
CA ILE A 39 -0.75 -6.04 2.27
C ILE A 39 0.26 -4.91 2.23
N ALA A 40 0.38 -4.23 1.09
CA ALA A 40 1.17 -3.01 0.99
C ALA A 40 0.29 -1.76 1.13
N VAL A 41 0.74 -0.81 1.94
CA VAL A 41 0.26 0.58 1.93
C VAL A 41 1.37 1.41 1.27
N ILE A 42 1.13 1.85 0.04
CA ILE A 42 2.14 2.52 -0.77
C ILE A 42 1.91 4.03 -0.73
N GLY A 43 2.89 4.76 -0.19
CA GLY A 43 2.95 6.23 -0.19
C GLY A 43 3.99 6.75 -1.18
N ARG A 44 4.01 8.07 -1.41
CA ARG A 44 4.89 8.67 -2.43
C ARG A 44 6.24 9.04 -1.84
N THR A 45 6.27 9.62 -0.64
CA THR A 45 7.50 10.02 0.05
C THR A 45 7.83 9.13 1.26
N GLU A 46 9.09 9.11 1.67
CA GLU A 46 9.52 8.39 2.88
C GLU A 46 8.87 8.96 4.15
N ASP A 47 8.75 10.29 4.24
CA ASP A 47 8.16 10.96 5.40
C ASP A 47 6.66 10.59 5.56
N GLU A 48 5.89 10.61 4.47
CA GLU A 48 4.48 10.14 4.47
C GLU A 48 4.38 8.68 4.92
N CYS A 49 5.26 7.82 4.39
CA CYS A 49 5.29 6.41 4.74
C CYS A 49 5.60 6.22 6.23
N ARG A 50 6.55 7.00 6.77
CA ARG A 50 6.91 6.93 8.19
C ARG A 50 5.76 7.40 9.09
N ASP A 51 5.07 8.46 8.70
CA ASP A 51 3.90 8.96 9.42
C ASP A 51 2.76 7.94 9.44
N ILE A 52 2.45 7.31 8.31
CA ILE A 52 1.45 6.26 8.21
C ILE A 52 1.85 5.04 9.04
N TYR A 53 3.12 4.61 8.96
CA TYR A 53 3.65 3.52 9.78
C TYR A 53 3.44 3.77 11.28
N VAL A 54 3.78 4.95 11.78
CA VAL A 54 3.59 5.33 13.18
C VAL A 54 2.10 5.33 13.55
N LYS A 55 1.24 5.92 12.70
CA LYS A 55 -0.21 5.97 12.96
C LYS A 55 -0.82 4.56 13.00
N LEU A 56 -0.47 3.67 12.08
CA LEU A 56 -0.97 2.29 12.05
C LEU A 56 -0.49 1.49 13.27
N THR A 57 0.79 1.66 13.65
CA THR A 57 1.36 1.03 14.85
C THR A 57 0.61 1.49 16.11
N ASN A 58 0.36 2.80 16.25
CA ASN A 58 -0.42 3.37 17.35
C ASN A 58 -1.89 2.90 17.35
N ALA A 59 -2.43 2.52 16.20
CA ALA A 59 -3.75 1.90 16.08
C ALA A 59 -3.77 0.39 16.45
N GLY A 60 -2.63 -0.16 16.90
CA GLY A 60 -2.49 -1.54 17.36
C GLY A 60 -2.25 -2.56 16.25
N LEU A 61 -1.89 -2.13 15.04
CA LEU A 61 -1.56 -3.03 13.94
C LEU A 61 -0.06 -3.39 13.99
N THR A 62 0.26 -4.66 13.74
CA THR A 62 1.64 -5.10 13.49
C THR A 62 2.00 -4.77 12.05
N VAL A 63 2.82 -3.74 11.86
CA VAL A 63 3.18 -3.20 10.56
C VAL A 63 4.69 -3.12 10.45
N ASN A 64 5.21 -3.32 9.24
CA ASN A 64 6.61 -3.07 8.91
C ASN A 64 6.71 -1.84 8.00
N VAL A 65 7.83 -1.14 8.02
CA VAL A 65 8.19 -0.17 6.97
C VAL A 65 9.27 -0.80 6.09
N ILE A 66 9.22 -0.57 4.78
CA ILE A 66 10.29 -0.97 3.85
C ILE A 66 11.11 0.27 3.52
N GLU A 67 12.34 0.28 4.00
CA GLU A 67 13.33 1.33 3.73
C GLU A 67 14.47 0.79 2.84
N ALA A 68 15.19 1.69 2.16
CA ALA A 68 16.19 1.32 1.14
C ALA A 68 17.35 0.41 1.66
N ASN A 69 17.58 0.39 2.97
CA ASN A 69 18.62 -0.39 3.63
C ASN A 69 18.11 -1.72 4.24
N GLN A 70 16.81 -2.00 4.17
CA GLN A 70 16.23 -3.25 4.70
C GLN A 70 16.20 -4.35 3.64
N SER A 71 16.78 -5.49 3.99
CA SER A 71 16.93 -6.65 3.10
C SER A 71 15.90 -7.76 3.35
N LYS A 72 15.04 -7.63 4.37
CA LYS A 72 14.07 -8.66 4.75
C LYS A 72 12.65 -8.11 4.83
N TYR A 73 11.79 -8.75 4.05
CA TYR A 73 10.35 -8.59 4.07
C TYR A 73 9.73 -9.80 4.79
N GLU A 74 8.97 -9.57 5.86
CA GLU A 74 8.43 -10.63 6.72
C GLU A 74 6.95 -10.96 6.44
N GLY A 75 6.38 -10.43 5.35
CA GLY A 75 4.95 -10.56 5.07
C GLY A 75 4.08 -9.66 5.95
N GLY A 76 2.77 -9.88 5.93
CA GLY A 76 1.81 -9.06 6.69
C GLY A 76 1.60 -7.68 6.08
N ILE A 77 1.45 -6.67 6.95
CA ILE A 77 1.23 -5.28 6.53
C ILE A 77 2.58 -4.59 6.37
N SER A 78 2.80 -3.92 5.24
CA SER A 78 3.99 -3.11 5.03
C SER A 78 3.68 -1.75 4.44
N VAL A 79 4.32 -0.72 4.96
CA VAL A 79 4.31 0.62 4.37
C VAL A 79 5.53 0.79 3.50
N VAL A 80 5.34 1.19 2.24
CA VAL A 80 6.39 1.16 1.21
C VAL A 80 6.37 2.45 0.40
N PRO A 81 7.49 3.19 0.29
CA PRO A 81 7.63 4.26 -0.67
C PRO A 81 7.52 3.71 -2.11
N VAL A 82 6.77 4.40 -2.98
CA VAL A 82 6.48 3.95 -4.35
C VAL A 82 7.74 3.58 -5.15
N TYR A 83 8.85 4.30 -4.95
CA TYR A 83 10.10 4.05 -5.66
C TYR A 83 10.81 2.75 -5.23
N LEU A 84 10.49 2.21 -4.05
CA LEU A 84 10.97 0.92 -3.55
C LEU A 84 10.05 -0.26 -3.89
N ALA A 85 8.83 0.00 -4.36
CA ALA A 85 7.87 -1.05 -4.68
C ALA A 85 8.29 -1.92 -5.89
N LYS A 86 9.23 -1.45 -6.71
CA LYS A 86 9.68 -2.15 -7.92
C LYS A 86 10.31 -3.51 -7.59
N GLY A 87 9.71 -4.57 -8.13
CA GLY A 87 10.18 -5.94 -7.95
C GLY A 87 9.65 -6.62 -6.67
N LEU A 88 8.78 -5.93 -5.92
CA LEU A 88 8.03 -6.52 -4.81
C LEU A 88 6.66 -6.98 -5.30
N GLU A 89 6.16 -8.07 -4.72
CA GLU A 89 4.84 -8.62 -5.02
C GLU A 89 4.03 -8.70 -3.73
N PHE A 90 2.78 -8.25 -3.80
CA PHE A 90 1.83 -8.24 -2.69
C PHE A 90 0.47 -8.78 -3.15
N ASP A 91 -0.26 -9.44 -2.26
CA ASP A 91 -1.60 -9.96 -2.52
C ASP A 91 -2.61 -8.81 -2.63
N ALA A 92 -2.44 -7.76 -1.82
CA ALA A 92 -3.23 -6.54 -1.89
C ALA A 92 -2.38 -5.28 -1.73
N VAL A 93 -2.76 -4.23 -2.44
CA VAL A 93 -2.08 -2.93 -2.43
C VAL A 93 -3.09 -1.82 -2.22
N LEU A 94 -2.82 -0.94 -1.25
CA LEU A 94 -3.50 0.33 -1.06
C LEU A 94 -2.53 1.42 -1.49
N LEU A 95 -2.88 2.14 -2.57
CA LEU A 95 -2.18 3.37 -2.92
C LEU A 95 -2.86 4.53 -2.19
N ILE A 96 -2.09 5.34 -1.47
CA ILE A 96 -2.62 6.49 -0.71
C ILE A 96 -2.38 7.81 -1.46
N ASP A 97 -3.12 8.84 -1.06
CA ASP A 97 -3.03 10.20 -1.60
C ASP A 97 -3.15 10.24 -3.13
N VAL A 98 -4.07 9.43 -3.69
CA VAL A 98 -4.26 9.31 -5.14
C VAL A 98 -5.09 10.47 -5.70
N ASP A 99 -4.53 11.67 -5.61
CA ASP A 99 -5.12 12.91 -6.11
C ASP A 99 -4.21 13.60 -7.14
N GLU A 100 -4.70 14.70 -7.72
CA GLU A 100 -3.97 15.46 -8.75
C GLU A 100 -2.74 16.22 -8.21
N GLU A 101 -2.65 16.43 -6.90
CA GLU A 101 -1.49 17.08 -6.28
C GLU A 101 -0.30 16.12 -6.23
N HIS A 102 -0.56 14.88 -5.82
CA HIS A 102 0.44 13.85 -5.69
C HIS A 102 0.71 13.12 -7.01
N TYR A 103 -0.32 12.85 -7.83
CA TYR A 103 -0.23 12.13 -9.10
C TYR A 103 -0.72 13.01 -10.24
N LYS A 104 0.23 13.69 -10.91
CA LYS A 104 -0.12 14.61 -12.00
C LYS A 104 -0.32 13.81 -13.26
N ASN A 105 -1.26 14.23 -14.11
CA ASN A 105 -1.45 13.61 -15.42
C ASN A 105 -0.34 14.02 -16.41
N THR A 106 0.89 13.60 -16.15
CA THR A 106 2.08 13.87 -16.96
C THR A 106 2.74 12.55 -17.37
N LYS A 107 3.55 12.54 -18.43
CA LYS A 107 4.25 11.31 -18.88
C LYS A 107 5.22 10.69 -17.86
N HIS A 108 5.52 11.40 -16.78
CA HIS A 108 6.48 10.99 -15.77
C HIS A 108 5.81 10.40 -14.52
N ASP A 109 4.47 10.44 -14.45
CA ASP A 109 3.61 9.77 -13.47
C ASP A 109 2.73 8.73 -14.19
#